data_AF-A0A0G4LVG4-F1
#
_entry.id   AF-A0A0G4LVG4-F1
#
_cell.length_a   1.000
_cell.length_b   1.000
_cell.length_c   1.000
_cell.angle_alpha   90.00
_cell.angle_beta   90.00
_cell.angle_gamma   90.00
#
_symmetry.space_group_name_H-M   'P 1'
#
loop_
_entity.id
_entity.type
_entity.pdbx_description
1 polymer ?
#
loop_
_entity_poly.entity_id
_entity_poly.type
_entity_poly.pdbx_seq_one_letter_code
_entity_poly.pdbx_strand_id
1 'polypeptide(L)'
;MTGLVYIPMGIGYGVSLALFNYISDRTVIRLTAANHGVYEPEMRLPDCVYFACLLPLTFFWYGWSAYAQVHWISPILSLLPFGLGLVGVWQPIQAYIIDAFPEYAASALAAFTVFRSVVAAFLPLAGPKMYDALGLGWGNSLLGFVAIALIPVPALICKYGARFRAQKLNL
;
A
#
# COMPACT_ATOMS: atom_id res chain seq x y z
N MET A 1 0.18 27.62 -5.69
CA MET A 1 -0.20 26.60 -6.70
C MET A 1 -0.17 25.19 -6.11
N THR A 2 -0.91 24.95 -5.01
CA THR A 2 -0.89 23.67 -4.28
C THR A 2 -2.06 22.74 -4.65
N GLY A 3 -3.17 23.29 -5.18
CA GLY A 3 -4.37 22.52 -5.53
C GLY A 3 -4.19 21.50 -6.67
N LEU A 4 -3.37 21.83 -7.67
CA LEU A 4 -3.20 21.03 -8.89
C LEU A 4 -2.56 19.66 -8.60
N VAL A 5 -1.77 19.57 -7.54
CA VAL A 5 -1.09 18.34 -7.08
C VAL A 5 -2.10 17.28 -6.62
N TYR A 6 -3.27 17.69 -6.13
CA TYR A 6 -4.31 16.79 -5.64
C TYR A 6 -5.17 16.17 -6.75
N ILE A 7 -5.24 16.80 -7.93
CA ILE A 7 -6.06 16.31 -9.05
C ILE A 7 -5.57 14.93 -9.54
N PRO A 8 -4.29 14.75 -9.93
CA PRO A 8 -3.80 13.43 -10.34
C PRO A 8 -3.89 12.41 -9.22
N MET A 9 -3.67 12.81 -7.96
CA MET A 9 -3.81 11.91 -6.82
C MET A 9 -5.27 11.41 -6.66
N GLY A 10 -6.25 12.31 -6.80
CA GLY A 10 -7.67 11.97 -6.76
C GLY A 10 -8.10 11.08 -7.92
N ILE A 11 -7.60 11.31 -9.13
CA ILE A 11 -7.81 10.42 -10.28
C ILE A 11 -7.23 9.04 -9.99
N GLY A 12 -6.00 8.98 -9.47
CA GLY A 12 -5.35 7.72 -9.07
C GLY A 12 -6.16 6.95 -8.03
N TYR A 13 -6.74 7.64 -7.04
CA TYR A 13 -7.64 7.03 -6.05
C TYR A 13 -8.91 6.47 -6.69
N GLY A 14 -9.59 7.23 -7.55
CA GLY A 14 -10.80 6.77 -8.22
C GLY A 14 -10.55 5.55 -9.10
N VAL A 15 -9.47 5.56 -9.88
CA VAL A 15 -9.06 4.40 -10.71
C VAL A 15 -8.72 3.20 -9.84
N SER A 16 -8.01 3.40 -8.73
CA SER A 16 -7.67 2.32 -7.79
C SER A 16 -8.90 1.67 -7.20
N LEU A 17 -9.90 2.45 -6.78
CA LEU A 17 -11.16 1.92 -6.27
C LEU A 17 -11.90 1.09 -7.33
N ALA A 18 -11.99 1.59 -8.57
CA ALA A 18 -12.62 0.86 -9.65
C ALA A 18 -11.89 -0.46 -9.97
N LEU A 19 -10.56 -0.42 -10.02
CA LEU A 19 -9.73 -1.61 -10.22
C LEU A 19 -9.86 -2.59 -9.06
N PHE A 20 -9.84 -2.12 -7.81
CA PHE A 20 -9.99 -2.95 -6.64
C PHE A 20 -11.33 -3.68 -6.63
N ASN A 21 -12.45 -2.99 -6.87
CA ASN A 21 -13.77 -3.63 -6.95
C ASN A 21 -13.84 -4.69 -8.06
N TYR A 22 -13.22 -4.41 -9.21
CA TYR A 22 -13.23 -5.35 -10.34
C TYR A 22 -12.30 -6.55 -10.16
N ILE A 23 -11.09 -6.32 -9.63
CA ILE A 23 -10.04 -7.33 -9.49
C ILE A 23 -10.28 -8.18 -8.24
N SER A 24 -10.60 -7.57 -7.10
CA SER A 24 -10.74 -8.27 -5.81
C SER A 24 -11.74 -9.42 -5.90
N ASP A 25 -12.94 -9.18 -6.44
CA ASP A 25 -13.97 -10.22 -6.54
C ASP A 25 -13.53 -11.37 -7.46
N ARG A 26 -12.89 -11.03 -8.59
CA ARG A 26 -12.38 -12.05 -9.53
C ARG A 26 -11.23 -12.85 -8.95
N THR A 27 -10.29 -12.18 -8.28
CA THR A 27 -9.14 -12.81 -7.63
C THR A 27 -9.61 -13.76 -6.53
N VAL A 28 -10.54 -13.30 -5.67
CA VAL A 28 -11.13 -14.12 -4.60
C VAL A 28 -11.88 -15.33 -5.16
N ILE A 29 -12.75 -15.16 -6.16
CA ILE A 29 -13.50 -16.27 -6.75
C ILE A 29 -12.54 -17.30 -7.37
N ARG A 30 -11.53 -16.84 -8.11
CA ARG A 30 -10.54 -17.71 -8.75
C ARG A 30 -9.71 -18.48 -7.73
N LEU A 31 -9.25 -17.82 -6.67
CA LEU A 31 -8.45 -18.45 -5.62
C LEU A 31 -9.28 -19.40 -4.76
N THR A 32 -10.55 -19.07 -4.49
CA THR A 32 -11.48 -19.96 -3.78
C THR A 32 -11.75 -21.22 -4.59
N ALA A 33 -11.97 -21.09 -5.91
CA ALA A 33 -12.12 -22.24 -6.80
C ALA A 33 -10.86 -23.11 -6.86
N ALA A 34 -9.67 -22.50 -6.82
CA ALA A 34 -8.40 -23.23 -6.74
C ALA A 34 -8.16 -23.89 -5.37
N ASN A 35 -8.74 -23.36 -4.29
CA ASN A 35 -8.62 -23.89 -2.92
C ASN A 35 -9.77 -24.83 -2.55
N HIS A 36 -10.23 -25.66 -3.49
CA HIS A 36 -11.31 -26.62 -3.27
C HIS A 36 -12.63 -26.01 -2.73
N GLY A 37 -12.88 -24.73 -3.02
CA GLY A 37 -14.07 -24.01 -2.55
C GLY A 37 -13.94 -23.40 -1.16
N VAL A 38 -12.79 -23.52 -0.49
CA VAL A 38 -12.56 -22.96 0.84
C VAL A 38 -12.03 -21.52 0.72
N TYR A 39 -12.82 -20.56 1.20
CA TYR A 39 -12.43 -19.16 1.24
C TYR A 39 -11.42 -18.91 2.37
N GLU A 40 -10.29 -18.27 2.05
CA GLU A 40 -9.32 -17.80 3.03
C GLU A 40 -9.12 -16.28 2.90
N PRO A 41 -9.08 -15.52 4.01
CA PRO A 41 -8.83 -14.07 3.99
C PRO A 41 -7.54 -13.67 3.26
N GLU A 42 -6.54 -14.55 3.24
CA GLU A 42 -5.26 -14.39 2.58
C GLU A 42 -5.37 -14.24 1.06
N MET A 43 -6.49 -14.66 0.47
CA MET A 43 -6.73 -14.57 -0.97
C MET A 43 -6.87 -13.12 -1.47
N ARG A 44 -7.03 -12.14 -0.56
CA ARG A 44 -7.08 -10.70 -0.91
C ARG A 44 -5.71 -10.02 -0.96
N LEU A 45 -4.71 -10.59 -0.30
CA LEU A 45 -3.36 -10.02 -0.18
C LEU A 45 -2.50 -10.08 -1.45
N PRO A 46 -2.69 -11.01 -2.42
CA PRO A 46 -1.97 -11.00 -3.69
C PRO A 46 -2.15 -9.70 -4.48
N ASP A 47 -3.35 -9.10 -4.41
CA ASP A 47 -3.62 -7.83 -5.09
C ASP A 47 -2.73 -6.71 -4.54
N CYS A 48 -2.41 -6.72 -3.24
CA CYS A 48 -1.50 -5.75 -2.63
C CYS A 48 -0.11 -5.74 -3.28
N VAL A 49 0.40 -6.90 -3.72
CA VAL A 49 1.77 -7.00 -4.27
C VAL A 49 1.87 -6.21 -5.58
N TYR A 50 0.86 -6.33 -6.45
CA TYR A 50 0.82 -5.59 -7.72
C TYR A 50 0.74 -4.08 -7.50
N PHE A 51 -0.12 -3.64 -6.58
CA PHE A 51 -0.26 -2.21 -6.27
C PHE A 51 0.96 -1.64 -5.52
N ALA A 52 1.62 -2.45 -4.68
CA ALA A 52 2.82 -2.04 -3.95
C ALA A 52 3.99 -1.72 -4.88
N CYS A 53 4.10 -2.37 -6.05
CA CYS A 53 5.12 -2.06 -7.06
C CYS A 53 5.01 -0.65 -7.65
N LEU A 54 3.85 0.00 -7.55
CA LEU A 54 3.64 1.35 -8.07
C LEU A 54 4.18 2.44 -7.13
N LEU A 55 4.29 2.14 -5.83
CA LEU A 55 4.84 3.07 -4.84
C LEU A 55 6.32 3.40 -5.06
N PRO A 56 7.25 2.43 -5.26
CA PRO A 56 8.62 2.75 -5.57
C PRO A 56 8.77 3.45 -6.93
N LEU A 57 7.95 3.08 -7.93
CA LEU A 57 7.91 3.78 -9.22
C LEU A 57 7.64 5.28 -9.02
N THR A 58 6.64 5.64 -8.20
CA THR A 58 6.40 7.04 -7.83
C THR A 58 7.61 7.66 -7.17
N PHE A 59 8.17 7.03 -6.13
CA PHE A 59 9.24 7.65 -5.36
C PHE A 59 10.47 7.95 -6.23
N PHE A 60 10.87 7.02 -7.08
CA PHE A 60 11.98 7.26 -8.01
C PHE A 60 11.64 8.33 -9.04
N TRP A 61 10.45 8.27 -9.65
CA TRP A 61 10.05 9.25 -10.67
C TRP A 61 9.94 10.67 -10.09
N TYR A 62 9.27 10.82 -8.95
CA TYR A 62 9.10 12.10 -8.25
C TYR A 62 10.44 12.66 -7.80
N GLY A 63 11.26 11.84 -7.12
CA GLY A 63 12.55 12.24 -6.57
C GLY A 63 13.51 12.80 -7.62
N TRP A 64 13.69 12.07 -8.70
CA TRP A 64 14.62 12.48 -9.77
C TRP A 64 14.07 13.60 -10.64
N SER A 65 12.75 13.64 -10.88
CA SER A 65 12.14 14.78 -11.59
C SER A 65 12.27 16.08 -10.80
N ALA A 66 12.07 16.02 -9.48
CA ALA A 66 12.21 17.16 -8.61
C ALA A 66 13.69 17.60 -8.45
N TYR A 67 14.61 16.64 -8.37
CA TYR A 67 16.04 16.94 -8.30
C TYR A 67 16.57 17.59 -9.59
N ALA A 68 16.21 17.05 -10.76
CA ALA A 68 16.63 17.58 -12.06
C ALA A 68 15.87 18.84 -12.49
N GLN A 69 14.97 19.37 -11.66
CA GLN A 69 14.15 20.57 -11.94
C GLN A 69 13.44 20.47 -13.31
N VAL A 70 12.95 19.28 -13.63
CA VAL A 70 12.20 19.02 -14.87
C VAL A 70 10.90 19.82 -14.86
N HIS A 71 10.32 20.06 -16.05
CA HIS A 71 9.02 20.71 -16.19
C HIS A 71 8.01 20.21 -15.14
N TRP A 72 7.39 21.15 -14.42
CA TRP A 72 6.56 20.92 -13.22
C TRP A 72 5.46 19.86 -13.38
N ILE A 73 5.04 19.56 -14.61
CA ILE A 73 4.07 18.51 -14.94
C ILE A 73 4.61 17.11 -14.60
N SER A 74 5.90 16.82 -14.81
CA SER A 74 6.49 15.49 -14.59
C SER A 74 6.33 14.99 -13.15
N PRO A 75 6.76 15.73 -12.10
CA PRO A 75 6.56 15.31 -10.73
C PRO A 75 5.07 15.26 -10.34
N ILE A 76 4.20 16.08 -10.95
CA ILE A 76 2.76 16.00 -10.71
C ILE A 76 2.16 14.71 -11.28
N LEU A 77 2.58 14.28 -12.46
CA LEU A 77 2.12 13.03 -13.07
C LEU A 77 2.55 11.79 -12.27
N SER A 78 3.71 11.82 -11.61
CA SER A 78 4.14 10.71 -10.75
C SER A 78 3.21 10.43 -9.56
N LEU A 79 2.32 11.37 -9.21
CA LEU A 79 1.33 11.20 -8.15
C LEU A 79 0.12 10.36 -8.57
N LEU A 80 -0.08 10.12 -9.87
CA LEU A 80 -1.09 9.18 -10.38
C LEU A 80 -0.81 7.75 -9.89
N PRO A 81 0.36 7.14 -10.18
CA PRO A 81 0.69 5.82 -9.67
C PRO A 81 0.78 5.79 -8.14
N PHE A 82 1.10 6.92 -7.49
CA PHE A 82 1.11 7.02 -6.03
C PHE A 82 -0.27 6.81 -5.45
N GLY A 83 -1.24 7.58 -5.95
CA GLY A 83 -2.62 7.45 -5.51
C GLY A 83 -3.16 6.05 -5.76
N LEU A 84 -2.83 5.51 -6.95
CA LEU A 84 -3.26 4.20 -7.36
C LEU A 84 -2.72 3.08 -6.44
N GLY A 85 -1.42 3.11 -6.14
CA GLY A 85 -0.77 2.18 -5.24
C GLY A 85 -1.21 2.33 -3.78
N LEU A 86 -1.39 3.56 -3.30
CA LEU A 86 -1.75 3.82 -1.90
C LEU A 86 -3.12 3.22 -1.55
N VAL A 87 -4.15 3.50 -2.34
CA VAL A 87 -5.49 2.94 -2.13
C VAL A 87 -5.50 1.44 -2.42
N GLY A 88 -4.77 1.00 -3.45
CA GLY A 88 -4.72 -0.40 -3.87
C GLY A 88 -4.06 -1.33 -2.85
N VAL A 89 -3.18 -0.80 -1.99
CA VAL A 89 -2.64 -1.53 -0.84
C VAL A 89 -3.54 -1.37 0.40
N TRP A 90 -4.08 -0.16 0.63
CA TRP A 90 -4.87 0.17 1.82
C TRP A 90 -6.20 -0.59 1.92
N GLN A 91 -6.90 -0.79 0.79
CA GLN A 91 -8.20 -1.46 0.78
C GLN A 91 -8.10 -2.96 1.09
N PRO A 92 -7.27 -3.76 0.39
CA PRO A 92 -7.17 -5.19 0.69
C PRO A 92 -6.64 -5.49 2.09
N ILE A 93 -5.77 -4.65 2.66
CA ILE A 93 -5.30 -4.82 4.05
C ILE A 93 -6.45 -4.68 5.05
N GLN A 94 -7.31 -3.66 4.89
CA GLN A 94 -8.47 -3.50 5.78
C GLN A 94 -9.45 -4.65 5.63
N ALA A 95 -9.73 -5.07 4.39
CA ALA A 95 -10.59 -6.23 4.14
C ALA A 95 -10.02 -7.51 4.75
N TYR A 96 -8.70 -7.73 4.65
CA TYR A 96 -8.01 -8.84 5.31
C TYR A 96 -8.17 -8.80 6.83
N ILE A 97 -8.00 -7.64 7.47
CA ILE A 97 -8.13 -7.51 8.94
C ILE A 97 -9.56 -7.87 9.39
N ILE A 98 -10.57 -7.41 8.66
CA ILE A 98 -11.98 -7.72 8.93
C ILE A 98 -12.22 -9.24 8.81
N ASP A 99 -11.76 -9.84 7.72
CA ASP A 99 -12.01 -11.25 7.43
C ASP A 99 -11.17 -12.19 8.31
N ALA A 100 -9.98 -11.76 8.76
CA ALA A 100 -9.12 -12.55 9.64
C ALA A 100 -9.57 -12.52 11.12
N PHE A 101 -10.27 -11.45 11.55
CA PHE A 101 -10.73 -11.26 12.92
C PHE A 101 -12.19 -10.78 12.98
N PRO A 102 -13.18 -11.57 12.50
CA PRO A 102 -14.56 -11.11 12.36
C PRO A 102 -15.19 -10.69 13.71
N GLU A 103 -14.91 -11.40 14.80
CA GLU A 103 -15.44 -11.09 16.14
C GLU A 103 -14.86 -9.79 16.75
N TYR A 104 -13.62 -9.46 16.40
CA TYR A 104 -12.89 -8.29 16.92
C TYR A 104 -12.54 -7.28 15.82
N ALA A 105 -13.24 -7.29 14.69
CA ALA A 105 -12.86 -6.54 13.49
C ALA A 105 -12.74 -5.04 13.76
N ALA A 106 -13.70 -4.47 14.49
CA ALA A 106 -13.69 -3.05 14.85
C ALA A 106 -12.47 -2.68 15.72
N SER A 107 -12.14 -3.51 16.71
CA SER A 107 -10.98 -3.29 17.58
C SER A 107 -9.66 -3.46 16.83
N ALA A 108 -9.57 -4.47 15.96
CA ALA A 108 -8.39 -4.72 15.13
C ALA A 108 -8.14 -3.56 14.14
N LEU A 109 -9.18 -3.05 13.49
CA LEU A 109 -9.10 -1.87 12.63
C LEU A 109 -8.73 -0.60 13.40
N ALA A 110 -9.25 -0.43 14.62
CA ALA A 110 -8.88 0.68 15.48
C ALA A 110 -7.38 0.62 15.84
N ALA A 111 -6.89 -0.55 16.26
CA ALA A 111 -5.47 -0.76 16.56
C ALA A 111 -4.58 -0.49 15.34
N PHE A 112 -4.96 -0.99 14.16
CA PHE A 112 -4.27 -0.72 12.90
C PHE A 112 -4.22 0.78 12.57
N THR A 113 -5.35 1.48 12.77
CA THR A 113 -5.45 2.92 12.52
C THR A 113 -4.59 3.73 13.48
N VAL A 114 -4.57 3.37 14.76
CA VAL A 114 -3.71 3.99 15.78
C VAL A 114 -2.24 3.78 15.42
N PHE A 115 -1.83 2.54 15.13
CA PHE A 115 -0.45 2.22 14.75
C PHE A 115 0.01 3.04 13.54
N ARG A 116 -0.80 3.07 12.47
CA ARG A 116 -0.51 3.90 11.30
C ARG A 116 -0.41 5.38 11.67
N SER A 117 -1.33 5.89 12.49
CA SER A 117 -1.37 7.31 12.83
C SER A 117 -0.15 7.73 13.64
N VAL A 118 0.33 6.87 14.53
CA VAL A 118 1.61 7.04 15.24
C VAL A 118 2.76 7.11 14.24
N VAL A 119 2.89 6.14 13.34
CA VAL A 119 3.96 6.15 12.32
C VAL A 119 3.87 7.41 11.44
N ALA A 120 2.67 7.79 10.99
CA ALA A 120 2.44 8.97 10.17
C ALA A 120 2.73 10.29 10.91
N ALA A 121 2.57 10.33 12.24
CA ALA A 121 2.90 11.48 13.06
C ALA A 121 4.41 11.64 13.26
N PHE A 122 5.13 10.53 13.46
CA PHE A 122 6.56 10.57 13.77
C PHE A 122 7.47 10.56 12.53
N LEU A 123 7.09 9.89 11.45
CA LEU A 123 7.92 9.76 10.25
C LEU A 123 8.30 11.12 9.62
N PRO A 124 7.40 12.13 9.53
CA PRO A 124 7.74 13.44 8.97
C PRO A 124 8.80 14.20 9.77
N LEU A 125 8.97 13.94 11.07
CA LEU A 125 10.03 14.58 11.87
C LEU A 125 11.44 14.22 11.39
N ALA A 126 11.61 13.05 10.78
CA ALA A 126 12.88 12.63 10.16
C ALA A 126 13.07 13.22 8.75
N GLY A 127 12.00 13.72 8.13
CA GLY A 127 11.99 14.19 6.74
C GLY A 127 12.97 15.33 6.45
N PRO A 128 12.94 16.47 7.17
CA PRO A 128 13.84 17.59 6.93
C PRO A 128 15.31 17.18 7.00
N LYS A 129 15.73 16.50 8.08
CA LYS A 129 17.10 16.01 8.24
C LYS A 129 17.53 15.05 7.12
N MET A 130 16.62 14.20 6.66
CA MET A 130 16.89 13.29 5.53
C MET A 130 17.10 14.06 4.24
N TYR A 131 16.24 15.03 3.92
CA TYR A 131 16.35 15.84 2.71
C TYR A 131 17.53 16.82 2.76
N ASP A 132 17.89 17.34 3.92
CA ASP A 132 19.08 18.17 4.10
C ASP A 132 20.38 17.37 3.83
N ALA A 133 20.41 16.09 4.20
CA ALA A 133 21.57 15.22 4.01
C ALA A 133 21.66 14.61 2.60
N LEU A 134 20.53 14.21 2.01
CA LEU A 134 20.50 13.42 0.77
C LEU A 134 19.95 14.19 -0.45
N GLY A 135 19.32 15.35 -0.23
CA GLY A 135 18.59 16.05 -1.26
C GLY A 135 17.32 15.32 -1.74
N LEU A 136 16.60 15.93 -2.68
CA LEU A 136 15.31 15.41 -3.15
C LEU A 136 15.44 14.10 -3.96
N GLY A 137 16.52 13.93 -4.72
CA GLY A 137 16.73 12.75 -5.56
C GLY A 137 17.00 11.49 -4.73
N TRP A 138 18.11 11.50 -3.98
CA TRP A 138 18.49 10.36 -3.14
C TRP A 138 17.58 10.17 -1.93
N GLY A 139 17.02 11.25 -1.35
CA GLY A 139 16.04 11.14 -0.28
C GLY A 139 14.79 10.37 -0.68
N ASN A 140 14.22 10.65 -1.86
CA ASN A 140 13.10 9.87 -2.38
C ASN A 140 13.53 8.46 -2.85
N SER A 141 14.74 8.30 -3.37
CA SER A 141 15.26 6.98 -3.74
C SER A 141 15.39 6.05 -2.52
N LEU A 142 15.80 6.58 -1.37
CA LEU A 142 15.80 5.85 -0.10
C LEU A 142 14.39 5.36 0.25
N LEU A 143 13.38 6.23 0.17
CA LEU A 143 11.96 5.86 0.38
C LEU A 143 11.51 4.80 -0.63
N GLY A 144 11.95 4.90 -1.89
CA GLY A 144 11.72 3.90 -2.94
C GLY A 144 12.31 2.53 -2.60
N PHE A 145 13.54 2.47 -2.09
CA PHE A 145 14.17 1.22 -1.66
C PHE A 145 13.47 0.62 -0.44
N VAL A 146 13.07 1.44 0.52
CA VAL A 146 12.25 0.99 1.67
C VAL A 146 10.92 0.41 1.16
N ALA A 147 10.26 1.06 0.21
CA ALA A 147 9.03 0.56 -0.39
C ALA A 147 9.26 -0.80 -1.06
N ILE A 148 10.34 -0.98 -1.83
CA ILE A 148 10.72 -2.27 -2.45
C ILE A 148 10.91 -3.36 -1.39
N ALA A 149 11.63 -3.05 -0.30
CA ALA A 149 11.87 -4.00 0.78
C ALA A 149 10.57 -4.45 1.47
N LEU A 150 9.52 -3.64 1.43
CA LEU A 150 8.21 -3.94 2.00
C LEU A 150 7.26 -4.68 1.05
N ILE A 151 7.52 -4.72 -0.27
CA ILE A 151 6.73 -5.48 -1.26
C ILE A 151 6.54 -6.96 -0.90
N PRO A 152 7.56 -7.72 -0.44
CA PRO A 152 7.37 -9.13 -0.11
C PRO A 152 6.57 -9.37 1.18
N VAL A 153 6.35 -8.35 2.02
CA VAL A 153 5.72 -8.51 3.33
C VAL A 153 4.29 -9.06 3.23
N PRO A 154 3.37 -8.51 2.39
CA PRO A 154 2.05 -9.10 2.19
C PRO A 154 2.10 -10.56 1.70
N ALA A 155 3.02 -10.89 0.80
CA ALA A 155 3.17 -12.26 0.29
C ALA A 155 3.66 -13.24 1.38
N LEU A 156 4.53 -12.78 2.28
CA LEU A 156 4.94 -13.55 3.45
C LEU A 156 3.75 -13.76 4.41
N ILE A 157 2.92 -12.75 4.61
CA ILE A 157 1.70 -12.87 5.43
C ILE A 157 0.73 -13.87 4.82
N CYS A 158 0.56 -13.93 3.48
CA CYS A 158 -0.24 -15.00 2.85
C CYS A 158 0.27 -16.40 3.22
N LYS A 159 1.59 -16.60 3.18
CA LYS A 159 2.18 -17.93 3.38
C LYS A 159 2.18 -18.36 4.85
N TYR A 160 2.39 -17.43 5.78
CA TYR A 160 2.52 -17.73 7.21
C TYR A 160 1.26 -17.44 8.02
N GLY A 161 0.32 -16.63 7.51
CA GLY A 161 -0.91 -16.22 8.20
C GLY A 161 -1.80 -17.40 8.58
N ALA A 162 -1.94 -18.38 7.68
CA ALA A 162 -2.65 -19.63 7.95
C ALA A 162 -2.03 -20.42 9.13
N ARG A 163 -0.68 -20.45 9.24
CA ARG A 163 0.03 -21.16 10.32
C ARG A 163 -0.18 -20.48 11.68
N PHE A 164 -0.20 -19.15 11.72
CA PHE A 164 -0.44 -18.41 12.96
C PHE A 164 -1.90 -18.48 13.43
N ARG A 165 -2.87 -18.53 12.52
CA ARG A 165 -4.28 -18.78 12.90
C ARG A 165 -4.54 -20.21 13.33
N ALA A 166 -3.90 -21.19 12.70
CA ALA A 166 -4.02 -22.60 13.11
C ALA A 166 -3.55 -22.85 14.56
N GLN A 167 -2.63 -22.04 15.08
CA GLN A 167 -2.18 -22.14 16.48
C GLN A 167 -3.21 -21.60 17.49
N LYS A 168 -4.08 -20.65 17.11
CA LYS A 168 -5.12 -20.13 18.01
C LYS A 168 -6.29 -21.11 18.23
N LEU A 169 -6.45 -22.13 17.39
CA LEU A 169 -7.52 -23.13 17.55
C LEU A 169 -7.19 -24.25 18.55
N ASN A 170 -5.98 -24.25 19.15
CA ASN A 170 -5.49 -25.29 20.08
C ASN A 170 -5.26 -24.79 21.52
N LEU A 171 -5.87 -23.67 21.91
CA LEU A 171 -5.89 -23.14 23.29
C LEU A 171 -7.35 -22.92 23.71
#